data_AF-A0A1I4W4F6-F1
#
_entry.id   AF-A0A1I4W4F6-F1
#
_cell.length_a   1.000
_cell.length_b   1.000
_cell.length_c   1.000
_cell.angle_alpha   90.00
_cell.angle_beta   90.00
_cell.angle_gamma   90.00
#
_symmetry.space_group_name_H-M   'P 1'
#
loop_
_entity.id
_entity.type
_entity.pdbx_description
1 polymer ?
#
loop_
_entity_poly.entity_id
_entity_poly.type
_entity_poly.pdbx_seq_one_letter_code
_entity_poly.pdbx_strand_id
1 'polypeptide(L)'
;MNIVAGNKLVKKAQPPDFLIIHIGLSLLEVSVSILLVTIVFIITMNYYTKKTTNEVVQLASKQITSELDGIRNYVNLNGDRGLNFNNNCIAQISNDQLDNEILNVISSKTILNEDSTFYIKKKKCQDPVTNKGAYDVLLLLKDKKSTEGRISSSSLLDLMQSVGFVSGFYNVSDNCLDGQKNSWSVNLSDWGIEPEHYQAGFYESFIRKSEKHFGAASLSSIELHEFYDGILSSQNIFKITSDNDRIEVIWQGAKIQLTKIVISLTNKKNYIKKITAETLNGSYGGDYYFNPYNLLPINAAGNYTLTVNISVAGKNGVMSDDETRTIDILVK
;
A
#
# COMPACT_ATOMS: atom_id res chain seq x y z
N MET A 1 -90.13 8.43 -47.84
CA MET A 1 -89.20 9.09 -46.92
C MET A 1 -87.92 8.29 -46.88
N ASN A 2 -86.79 8.93 -47.25
CA ASN A 2 -85.41 8.73 -46.78
C ASN A 2 -84.81 7.30 -46.68
N ILE A 3 -83.60 6.96 -47.12
CA ILE A 3 -82.42 7.69 -47.63
C ILE A 3 -81.58 6.70 -48.46
N VAL A 4 -80.83 7.28 -49.39
CA VAL A 4 -79.88 6.72 -50.35
C VAL A 4 -78.62 6.12 -49.71
N ALA A 5 -78.12 5.07 -50.39
CA ALA A 5 -76.77 4.53 -50.54
C ALA A 5 -75.66 4.90 -49.52
N GLY A 6 -75.07 3.84 -48.95
CA GLY A 6 -73.74 3.83 -48.33
C GLY A 6 -72.95 2.62 -48.80
N ASN A 7 -72.20 2.82 -49.87
CA ASN A 7 -71.24 1.89 -50.46
C ASN A 7 -70.12 1.57 -49.46
N LYS A 8 -69.77 0.29 -49.25
CA LYS A 8 -68.41 -0.11 -48.86
C LYS A 8 -68.19 -1.60 -49.17
N LEU A 9 -67.62 -1.83 -50.35
CA LEU A 9 -66.89 -3.05 -50.69
C LEU A 9 -65.75 -3.22 -49.67
N VAL A 10 -65.94 -4.12 -48.70
CA VAL A 10 -64.82 -4.64 -47.92
C VAL A 10 -64.14 -5.68 -48.79
N LYS A 11 -63.11 -5.25 -49.55
CA LYS A 11 -62.12 -6.16 -50.10
C LYS A 11 -61.60 -7.03 -48.95
N LYS A 12 -61.75 -8.35 -49.06
CA LYS A 12 -60.97 -9.30 -48.26
C LYS A 12 -59.51 -8.89 -48.40
N ALA A 13 -58.90 -8.43 -47.31
CA ALA A 13 -57.46 -8.23 -47.25
C ALA A 13 -56.83 -9.59 -47.50
N GLN A 14 -56.18 -9.71 -48.65
CA GLN A 14 -55.18 -10.75 -48.90
C GLN A 14 -54.15 -10.64 -47.77
N PRO A 15 -53.75 -11.73 -47.10
CA PRO A 15 -52.65 -11.65 -46.15
C PRO A 15 -51.43 -11.09 -46.89
N PRO A 16 -50.61 -10.24 -46.25
CA PRO A 16 -49.40 -9.76 -46.91
C PRO A 16 -48.59 -10.98 -47.33
N ASP A 17 -48.23 -11.04 -48.60
CA ASP A 17 -47.18 -11.93 -49.07
C ASP A 17 -45.95 -11.57 -48.25
N PHE A 18 -45.70 -12.35 -47.21
CA PHE A 18 -44.38 -12.37 -46.60
C PHE A 18 -43.44 -12.78 -47.72
N LEU A 19 -42.61 -11.83 -48.15
CA LEU A 19 -41.39 -12.13 -48.86
C LEU A 19 -40.55 -12.96 -47.87
N ILE A 20 -40.82 -14.25 -47.83
CA ILE A 20 -39.97 -15.24 -47.20
C ILE A 20 -38.73 -15.22 -48.08
N ILE A 21 -37.74 -14.44 -47.63
CA ILE A 21 -36.37 -14.65 -48.06
C ILE A 21 -36.08 -16.08 -47.61
N HIS A 22 -36.20 -17.04 -48.54
CA HIS A 22 -35.75 -18.41 -48.36
C HIS A 22 -34.22 -18.39 -48.26
N ILE A 23 -33.72 -17.93 -47.12
CA ILE A 23 -32.52 -18.53 -46.56
C ILE A 23 -33.03 -19.90 -46.11
N GLY A 24 -32.69 -20.93 -46.88
CA GLY A 24 -33.14 -22.30 -46.65
C GLY A 24 -32.58 -22.88 -45.36
N LEU A 25 -32.99 -22.33 -44.21
CA LEU A 25 -32.80 -22.93 -42.91
C LEU A 25 -34.14 -23.47 -42.43
N SER A 26 -34.18 -24.75 -42.10
CA SER A 26 -35.35 -25.32 -41.44
C SER A 26 -35.57 -24.67 -40.05
N LEU A 27 -36.82 -24.63 -39.58
CA LEU A 27 -37.15 -24.22 -38.20
C LEU A 27 -36.33 -24.98 -37.16
N LEU A 28 -35.96 -26.24 -37.48
CA LEU A 28 -35.09 -27.09 -36.69
C LEU A 28 -33.65 -26.55 -36.66
N GLU A 29 -33.08 -26.13 -37.79
CA GLU A 29 -31.74 -25.52 -37.85
C GLU A 29 -31.65 -24.20 -37.09
N VAL A 30 -32.69 -23.35 -37.14
CA VAL A 30 -32.74 -22.11 -36.34
C VAL A 30 -32.77 -22.43 -34.85
N SER A 31 -33.57 -23.42 -34.45
CA SER A 31 -33.69 -23.84 -33.04
C SER A 31 -32.38 -24.43 -32.50
N VAL A 32 -31.71 -25.27 -33.30
CA VAL A 32 -30.39 -25.83 -32.97
C VAL A 32 -29.34 -24.72 -32.87
N SER A 33 -29.37 -23.74 -33.78
CA SER A 33 -28.43 -22.60 -33.75
C SER A 33 -28.60 -21.74 -32.48
N ILE A 34 -29.84 -21.45 -32.07
CA ILE A 34 -30.12 -20.71 -30.83
C ILE A 34 -29.64 -21.49 -29.60
N LEU A 35 -29.86 -22.80 -29.57
CA LEU A 35 -29.39 -23.66 -28.48
C LEU A 35 -27.86 -23.63 -28.39
N LEU A 36 -27.16 -23.78 -29.51
CA LEU A 36 -25.70 -23.73 -29.56
C LEU A 36 -25.16 -22.37 -29.13
N VAL A 37 -25.73 -21.26 -29.60
CA VAL A 37 -25.35 -19.91 -29.18
C VAL A 37 -25.56 -19.71 -27.67
N THR A 38 -26.67 -20.22 -27.13
CA THR A 38 -26.96 -20.12 -25.68
C THR A 38 -25.96 -20.93 -24.86
N ILE A 39 -25.62 -22.15 -25.29
CA ILE A 39 -24.59 -22.98 -24.64
C ILE A 39 -23.23 -22.28 -24.67
N VAL A 40 -22.82 -21.76 -25.84
CA VAL A 40 -21.55 -21.02 -25.98
C VAL A 40 -21.54 -19.78 -25.09
N PHE A 41 -22.65 -19.05 -25.02
CA PHE A 41 -22.78 -17.88 -24.16
C PHE A 41 -22.66 -18.24 -22.67
N ILE A 42 -23.34 -19.30 -22.22
CA ILE A 42 -23.24 -19.79 -20.82
C ILE A 42 -21.80 -20.22 -20.50
N ILE A 43 -21.14 -20.97 -21.38
CA ILE A 43 -19.74 -21.39 -21.21
C ILE A 43 -18.82 -20.17 -21.12
N THR A 44 -19.01 -19.20 -22.02
CA THR A 44 -18.20 -17.98 -22.09
C THR A 44 -18.40 -17.13 -20.83
N MET A 45 -19.64 -16.92 -20.40
CA MET A 45 -19.95 -16.18 -19.17
C MET A 45 -19.41 -16.87 -17.92
N ASN A 46 -19.51 -18.20 -17.83
CA ASN A 46 -18.91 -18.96 -16.73
C ASN A 46 -17.38 -18.85 -16.72
N TYR A 47 -16.75 -18.89 -17.90
CA TYR A 47 -15.30 -18.71 -18.03
C TYR A 47 -14.87 -17.31 -17.58
N TYR A 48 -15.53 -16.26 -18.06
CA TYR A 48 -15.22 -14.88 -17.64
C TYR A 48 -15.46 -14.66 -16.15
N THR A 49 -16.58 -15.13 -15.62
CA THR A 49 -16.89 -15.02 -14.18
C THR A 49 -15.81 -15.71 -13.33
N LYS A 50 -15.39 -16.91 -13.73
CA LYS A 50 -14.31 -17.65 -13.06
C LYS A 50 -12.97 -16.91 -13.15
N LYS A 51 -12.64 -16.36 -14.34
CA LYS A 51 -11.40 -15.60 -14.55
C LYS A 51 -11.36 -14.34 -13.66
N THR A 52 -12.42 -13.53 -13.67
CA THR A 52 -12.49 -12.31 -12.85
C THR A 52 -12.44 -12.63 -11.37
N THR A 53 -13.13 -13.69 -10.93
CA THR A 53 -13.09 -14.15 -9.52
C THR A 53 -11.66 -14.52 -9.11
N ASN A 54 -10.93 -15.26 -9.96
CA ASN A 54 -9.54 -15.63 -9.70
C ASN A 54 -8.61 -14.40 -9.60
N GLU A 55 -8.78 -13.40 -10.48
CA GLU A 55 -7.99 -12.17 -10.44
C GLU A 55 -8.24 -11.37 -9.16
N VAL A 56 -9.51 -11.25 -8.75
CA VAL A 56 -9.91 -10.57 -7.51
C VAL A 56 -9.35 -11.30 -6.28
N VAL A 57 -9.44 -12.63 -6.25
CA VAL A 57 -8.86 -13.46 -5.18
C VAL A 57 -7.33 -13.29 -5.12
N GLN A 58 -6.64 -13.28 -6.26
CA GLN A 58 -5.19 -13.07 -6.30
C GLN A 58 -4.78 -11.69 -5.80
N LEU A 59 -5.54 -10.64 -6.15
CA LEU A 59 -5.29 -9.29 -5.65
C LEU A 59 -5.48 -9.21 -4.13
N ALA A 60 -6.59 -9.76 -3.61
CA ALA A 60 -6.85 -9.82 -2.19
C ALA A 60 -5.81 -10.65 -1.41
N SER A 61 -5.35 -11.75 -2.01
CA SER A 61 -4.28 -12.60 -1.45
C SER A 61 -2.96 -11.84 -1.28
N LYS A 62 -2.56 -11.11 -2.34
CA LYS A 62 -1.38 -10.24 -2.32
C LYS A 62 -1.53 -9.14 -1.29
N GLN A 63 -2.72 -8.56 -1.18
CA GLN A 63 -3.03 -7.53 -0.20
C GLN A 63 -2.87 -8.08 1.23
N ILE A 64 -3.55 -9.18 1.58
CA ILE A 64 -3.45 -9.81 2.90
C ILE A 64 -2.00 -10.12 3.26
N THR A 65 -1.26 -10.73 2.31
CA THR A 65 0.16 -11.07 2.53
C THR A 65 0.98 -9.81 2.79
N SER A 66 0.77 -8.75 2.00
CA SER A 66 1.46 -7.47 2.16
C SER A 66 1.14 -6.78 3.48
N GLU A 67 -0.12 -6.84 3.94
CA GLU A 67 -0.55 -6.22 5.20
C GLU A 67 0.01 -6.97 6.42
N LEU A 68 -0.04 -8.31 6.41
CA LEU A 68 0.59 -9.14 7.45
C LEU A 68 2.11 -8.92 7.50
N ASP A 69 2.78 -8.88 6.34
CA ASP A 69 4.20 -8.57 6.25
C ASP A 69 4.52 -7.15 6.76
N GLY A 70 3.67 -6.16 6.44
CA GLY A 70 3.80 -4.78 6.90
C GLY A 70 3.77 -4.67 8.43
N ILE A 71 2.81 -5.32 9.07
CA ILE A 71 2.71 -5.36 10.54
C ILE A 71 3.89 -6.12 11.15
N ARG A 72 4.26 -7.27 10.60
CA ARG A 72 5.44 -8.02 11.04
C ARG A 72 6.69 -7.15 11.01
N ASN A 73 6.87 -6.39 9.92
CA ASN A 73 7.98 -5.47 9.78
C ASN A 73 7.91 -4.34 10.81
N TYR A 74 6.74 -3.73 11.04
CA TYR A 74 6.56 -2.72 12.07
C TYR A 74 6.95 -3.23 13.46
N VAL A 75 6.50 -4.43 13.85
CA VAL A 75 6.85 -5.04 15.15
C VAL A 75 8.33 -5.40 15.21
N ASN A 76 8.93 -5.88 14.11
CA ASN A 76 10.37 -6.10 14.06
C ASN A 76 11.17 -4.81 14.35
N LEU A 77 10.74 -3.70 13.73
CA LEU A 77 11.36 -2.39 13.80
C LEU A 77 11.18 -1.71 15.16
N ASN A 78 9.94 -1.60 15.62
CA ASN A 78 9.54 -0.78 16.76
C ASN A 78 9.41 -1.60 18.06
N GLY A 79 9.39 -2.93 17.96
CA GLY A 79 9.07 -3.80 19.08
C GLY A 79 7.66 -3.51 19.58
N ASP A 80 7.59 -3.04 20.82
CA ASP A 80 6.33 -2.77 21.51
C ASP A 80 5.89 -1.30 21.40
N ARG A 81 6.74 -0.43 20.86
CA ARG A 81 6.48 1.00 20.79
C ARG A 81 5.27 1.26 19.89
N GLY A 82 4.36 2.11 20.37
CA GLY A 82 3.10 2.42 19.68
C GLY A 82 1.98 1.41 19.95
N LEU A 83 2.28 0.21 20.46
CA LEU A 83 1.25 -0.80 20.69
C LEU A 83 0.74 -0.76 22.14
N ASN A 84 -0.56 -0.54 22.28
CA ASN A 84 -1.24 -0.54 23.58
C ASN A 84 -1.71 -1.96 23.94
N PHE A 85 -0.84 -2.70 24.60
CA PHE A 85 -1.14 -4.07 25.05
C PHE A 85 -2.03 -4.07 26.29
N ASN A 86 -3.08 -4.91 26.28
CA ASN A 86 -3.88 -5.21 27.44
C ASN A 86 -3.17 -6.18 28.41
N ASN A 87 -3.84 -6.55 29.50
CA ASN A 87 -3.29 -7.48 30.51
C ASN A 87 -2.99 -8.89 29.98
N ASN A 88 -3.56 -9.28 28.83
CA ASN A 88 -3.31 -10.55 28.16
C ASN A 88 -2.24 -10.42 27.05
N CYS A 89 -1.62 -9.25 26.93
CA CYS A 89 -0.64 -8.92 25.90
C CYS A 89 -1.13 -9.03 24.47
N ILE A 90 -2.40 -8.69 24.28
CA ILE A 90 -2.97 -8.40 22.97
C ILE A 90 -3.07 -6.88 22.81
N ALA A 91 -2.64 -6.39 21.65
CA ALA A 91 -2.88 -5.04 21.18
C ALA A 91 -3.72 -5.12 19.91
N GLN A 92 -4.84 -4.40 19.88
CA GLN A 92 -5.56 -4.11 18.66
C GLN A 92 -4.86 -2.94 17.95
N ILE A 93 -4.61 -3.06 16.66
CA ILE A 93 -4.04 -1.97 15.87
C ILE A 93 -5.18 -1.06 15.41
N SER A 94 -5.10 0.22 15.76
CA SER A 94 -6.09 1.21 15.33
C SER A 94 -5.93 1.57 13.85
N ASN A 95 -7.01 2.04 13.23
CA ASN A 95 -6.99 2.48 11.83
C ASN A 95 -5.99 3.62 11.60
N ASP A 96 -5.89 4.57 12.55
CA ASP A 96 -4.95 5.68 12.42
C ASP A 96 -3.49 5.21 12.44
N GLN A 97 -3.18 4.15 13.20
CA GLN A 97 -1.86 3.54 13.20
C GLN A 97 -1.58 2.75 11.93
N LEU A 98 -2.58 2.03 11.42
CA LEU A 98 -2.47 1.36 10.13
C LEU A 98 -2.18 2.37 9.01
N ASP A 99 -2.94 3.45 8.95
CA ASP A 99 -2.86 4.44 7.87
C ASP A 99 -1.58 5.29 7.93
N ASN A 100 -1.14 5.72 9.13
CA ASN A 100 -0.05 6.71 9.26
C ASN A 100 1.31 6.09 9.63
N GLU A 101 1.33 4.92 10.27
CA GLU A 101 2.57 4.36 10.83
C GLU A 101 2.98 3.02 10.21
N ILE A 102 2.04 2.20 9.72
CA ILE A 102 2.29 0.80 9.36
C ILE A 102 2.16 0.54 7.85
N LEU A 103 1.05 0.95 7.23
CA LEU A 103 0.66 0.56 5.86
C LEU A 103 0.67 1.74 4.87
N ASN A 104 1.51 2.76 5.11
CA ASN A 104 1.68 4.05 4.41
C ASN A 104 1.70 4.05 2.86
N VAL A 105 1.62 2.90 2.20
CA VAL A 105 1.71 2.75 0.75
C VAL A 105 0.48 2.09 0.11
N ILE A 106 -0.33 1.31 0.84
CA ILE A 106 -1.52 0.63 0.28
C ILE A 106 -2.54 0.41 1.40
N SER A 107 -3.33 1.43 1.76
CA SER A 107 -4.44 1.24 2.69
C SER A 107 -5.73 0.99 1.90
N SER A 108 -6.29 -0.21 1.98
CA SER A 108 -7.75 -0.27 2.01
C SER A 108 -8.17 -0.89 3.33
N LYS A 109 -8.99 -0.14 4.08
CA LYS A 109 -9.63 -0.55 5.34
C LYS A 109 -10.53 -1.80 5.21
N THR A 110 -10.65 -2.25 3.97
CA THR A 110 -11.44 -3.38 3.57
C THR A 110 -10.63 -4.28 2.66
N ILE A 111 -10.71 -5.59 2.86
CA ILE A 111 -10.25 -6.59 1.89
C ILE A 111 -11.50 -7.17 1.25
N LEU A 112 -11.60 -7.13 -0.07
CA LEU A 112 -12.80 -7.58 -0.80
C LEU A 112 -14.10 -6.91 -0.31
N ASN A 113 -14.02 -5.63 0.04
CA ASN A 113 -15.11 -4.84 0.65
C ASN A 113 -15.54 -5.28 2.06
N GLU A 114 -14.84 -6.21 2.72
CA GLU A 114 -15.08 -6.58 4.12
C GLU A 114 -14.14 -5.83 5.05
N ASP A 115 -14.64 -5.34 6.19
CA ASP A 115 -13.83 -4.60 7.16
C ASP A 115 -12.76 -5.52 7.76
N SER A 116 -11.50 -5.07 7.72
CA SER A 116 -10.39 -5.80 8.32
C SER A 116 -10.02 -5.23 9.70
N THR A 117 -9.62 -6.10 10.61
CA THR A 117 -9.09 -5.67 11.92
C THR A 117 -7.86 -6.48 12.28
N PHE A 118 -6.85 -5.80 12.80
CA PHE A 118 -5.56 -6.40 13.13
C PHE A 118 -5.31 -6.44 14.63
N TYR A 119 -4.75 -7.56 15.07
CA TYR A 119 -4.32 -7.79 16.43
C TYR A 119 -2.90 -8.32 16.44
N ILE A 120 -2.13 -7.89 17.45
CA ILE A 120 -0.81 -8.43 17.77
C ILE A 120 -0.87 -9.02 19.18
N LYS A 121 -0.44 -10.27 19.33
CA LYS A 121 -0.28 -10.92 20.62
C LYS A 121 1.20 -11.19 20.89
N LYS A 122 1.69 -10.83 22.07
CA LYS A 122 2.99 -11.32 22.54
C LYS A 122 2.80 -12.69 23.17
N LYS A 123 3.64 -13.66 22.82
CA LYS A 123 3.57 -14.99 23.46
C LYS A 123 3.93 -14.98 24.95
N LYS A 124 4.63 -13.94 25.43
CA LYS A 124 4.98 -13.75 26.84
C LYS A 124 4.76 -12.31 27.27
N CYS A 125 4.04 -12.13 28.37
CA CYS A 125 3.68 -10.81 28.90
C CYS A 125 4.75 -10.12 29.75
N GLN A 126 5.62 -10.89 30.40
CA GLN A 126 6.50 -10.38 31.46
C GLN A 126 7.85 -11.11 31.47
N ASP A 127 8.55 -11.15 30.33
CA ASP A 127 9.93 -11.66 30.32
C ASP A 127 10.88 -10.55 29.86
N PRO A 128 11.35 -9.68 30.79
CA PRO A 128 12.35 -8.68 30.49
C PRO A 128 13.72 -9.28 30.14
N VAL A 129 13.92 -10.60 30.36
CA VAL A 129 15.22 -11.28 30.25
C VAL A 129 15.33 -12.10 28.97
N THR A 130 14.25 -12.72 28.48
CA THR A 130 14.23 -13.34 27.15
C THR A 130 13.75 -12.37 26.08
N ASN A 131 14.71 -11.60 25.56
CA ASN A 131 14.67 -10.85 24.29
C ASN A 131 14.29 -11.69 23.05
N LYS A 132 13.76 -12.90 23.20
CA LYS A 132 13.20 -13.71 22.11
C LYS A 132 11.73 -13.33 21.96
N GLY A 133 11.48 -12.11 21.48
CA GLY A 133 10.15 -11.55 21.29
C GLY A 133 9.37 -12.32 20.23
N ALA A 134 8.72 -13.42 20.61
CA ALA A 134 7.78 -14.10 19.73
C ALA A 134 6.44 -13.37 19.76
N TYR A 135 5.97 -13.03 18.57
CA TYR A 135 4.71 -12.34 18.35
C TYR A 135 3.85 -13.18 17.41
N ASP A 136 2.55 -12.99 17.57
CA ASP A 136 1.55 -13.50 16.66
C ASP A 136 0.75 -12.31 16.12
N VAL A 137 0.51 -12.30 14.81
CA VAL A 137 -0.39 -11.34 14.16
C VAL A 137 -1.63 -12.08 13.70
N LEU A 138 -2.79 -11.47 13.95
CA LEU A 138 -4.09 -11.96 13.52
C LEU A 138 -4.81 -10.85 12.74
N LEU A 139 -5.17 -11.13 11.50
CA LEU A 139 -6.08 -10.34 10.67
C LEU A 139 -7.44 -11.01 10.70
N LEU A 140 -8.48 -10.29 11.12
CA LEU A 140 -9.87 -10.74 11.08
C LEU A 140 -10.63 -10.02 9.97
N LEU A 141 -11.40 -10.77 9.17
CA LEU A 141 -12.39 -10.23 8.25
C LEU A 141 -13.76 -10.29 8.94
N LYS A 142 -14.36 -9.11 9.19
CA LYS A 142 -15.69 -9.01 9.78
C LYS A 142 -16.76 -9.29 8.74
N ASP A 143 -17.85 -9.93 9.15
CA ASP A 143 -19.03 -10.10 8.33
C ASP A 143 -19.81 -8.78 8.29
N LYS A 144 -20.02 -8.22 7.10
CA LYS A 144 -20.99 -7.14 6.95
C LYS A 144 -22.40 -7.68 7.23
N LYS A 145 -23.17 -6.93 8.02
CA LYS A 145 -24.56 -7.27 8.37
C LYS A 145 -25.49 -7.41 7.14
N SER A 146 -25.08 -6.95 5.96
CA SER A 146 -25.83 -7.12 4.71
C SER A 146 -25.36 -8.35 3.94
N THR A 147 -26.31 -9.18 3.49
CA THR A 147 -26.04 -10.30 2.56
C THR A 147 -25.48 -9.84 1.20
N GLU A 148 -25.65 -8.56 0.86
CA GLU A 148 -24.96 -7.92 -0.26
C GLU A 148 -23.52 -7.59 0.17
N GLY A 149 -22.55 -8.28 -0.42
CA GLY A 149 -21.11 -8.07 -0.17
C GLY A 149 -20.40 -9.26 0.46
N ARG A 150 -21.14 -10.19 1.07
CA ARG A 150 -20.55 -11.39 1.69
C ARG A 150 -19.77 -12.22 0.69
N ILE A 151 -18.51 -12.49 1.01
CA ILE A 151 -17.67 -13.36 0.20
C ILE A 151 -18.27 -14.77 0.22
N SER A 152 -18.49 -15.34 -0.96
CA SER A 152 -18.98 -16.73 -1.05
C SER A 152 -18.01 -17.68 -0.37
N SER A 153 -18.50 -18.74 0.28
CA SER A 153 -17.63 -19.71 0.96
C SER A 153 -16.57 -20.32 0.04
N SER A 154 -16.87 -20.52 -1.24
CA SER A 154 -15.91 -20.96 -2.25
C SER A 154 -14.82 -19.93 -2.53
N SER A 155 -15.18 -18.66 -2.72
CA SER A 155 -14.20 -17.59 -2.95
C SER A 155 -13.33 -17.34 -1.73
N LEU A 156 -13.91 -17.47 -0.53
CA LEU A 156 -13.18 -17.36 0.72
C LEU A 156 -12.19 -18.52 0.88
N LEU A 157 -12.60 -19.75 0.55
CA LEU A 157 -11.70 -20.91 0.52
C LEU A 157 -10.54 -20.72 -0.47
N ASP A 158 -10.84 -20.27 -1.69
CA ASP A 158 -9.81 -20.00 -2.71
C ASP A 158 -8.83 -18.91 -2.24
N LEU A 159 -9.34 -17.87 -1.55
CA LEU A 159 -8.52 -16.84 -0.91
C LEU A 159 -7.63 -17.44 0.18
N MET A 160 -8.17 -18.23 1.10
CA MET A 160 -7.39 -18.90 2.14
C MET A 160 -6.24 -19.71 1.52
N GLN A 161 -6.56 -20.55 0.54
CA GLN A 161 -5.59 -21.42 -0.14
C GLN A 161 -4.51 -20.62 -0.85
N SER A 162 -4.87 -19.49 -1.47
CA SER A 162 -3.90 -18.62 -2.14
C SER A 162 -2.89 -17.98 -1.18
N VAL A 163 -3.27 -17.74 0.09
CA VAL A 163 -2.38 -17.23 1.15
C VAL A 163 -1.69 -18.40 1.90
N GLY A 164 -1.90 -19.64 1.46
CA GLY A 164 -1.30 -20.85 1.99
C GLY A 164 -2.04 -21.46 3.18
N PHE A 165 -3.32 -21.16 3.35
CA PHE A 165 -4.20 -21.72 4.39
C PHE A 165 -5.16 -22.75 3.79
N VAL A 166 -5.30 -23.91 4.43
CA VAL A 166 -6.29 -24.92 4.00
C VAL A 166 -7.71 -24.56 4.46
N SER A 167 -7.83 -23.87 5.60
CA SER A 167 -9.06 -23.34 6.20
C SER A 167 -8.71 -22.25 7.22
N GLY A 168 -9.72 -21.63 7.82
CA GLY A 168 -9.63 -20.60 8.87
C GLY A 168 -10.94 -19.81 8.97
N PHE A 169 -12.05 -20.52 8.75
CA PHE A 169 -13.40 -19.96 8.86
C PHE A 169 -13.76 -19.82 10.33
N TYR A 170 -14.57 -18.82 10.63
CA TYR A 170 -15.10 -18.63 11.97
C TYR A 170 -16.19 -19.65 12.28
N ASN A 171 -15.99 -20.39 13.37
CA ASN A 171 -17.00 -21.27 13.95
C ASN A 171 -17.66 -20.55 15.13
N VAL A 172 -18.95 -20.22 14.94
CA VAL A 172 -19.77 -19.52 15.93
C VAL A 172 -19.98 -20.35 17.20
N SER A 173 -20.09 -21.69 17.10
CA SER A 173 -20.38 -22.52 18.28
C SER A 173 -19.24 -22.51 19.30
N ASP A 174 -18.01 -22.44 18.79
CA ASP A 174 -16.80 -22.65 19.58
C ASP A 174 -16.00 -21.34 19.75
N ASN A 175 -16.45 -20.24 19.14
CA ASN A 175 -15.77 -18.94 19.09
C ASN A 175 -14.31 -19.06 18.61
N CYS A 176 -14.08 -19.92 17.61
CA CYS A 176 -12.76 -20.29 17.12
C CYS A 176 -12.62 -20.06 15.62
N LEU A 177 -11.38 -19.81 15.19
CA LEU A 177 -10.95 -19.88 13.80
C LEU A 177 -10.14 -21.16 13.62
N ASP A 178 -10.61 -22.08 12.79
CA ASP A 178 -9.96 -23.37 12.60
C ASP A 178 -9.28 -23.47 11.23
N GLY A 179 -7.95 -23.55 11.23
CA GLY A 179 -7.12 -23.54 10.03
C GLY A 179 -5.98 -24.57 10.02
N GLN A 180 -5.61 -25.10 8.85
CA GLN A 180 -4.51 -26.10 8.79
C GLN A 180 -3.15 -25.55 8.30
N LYS A 181 -2.93 -24.24 8.21
CA LYS A 181 -1.57 -23.72 8.02
C LYS A 181 -0.74 -23.99 9.27
N ASN A 182 -0.01 -25.11 9.29
CA ASN A 182 0.65 -25.67 10.48
C ASN A 182 -0.32 -26.14 11.59
N SER A 183 -1.53 -26.60 11.25
CA SER A 183 -2.54 -27.06 12.23
C SER A 183 -2.82 -26.04 13.34
N TRP A 184 -3.30 -24.86 12.97
CA TRP A 184 -3.56 -23.75 13.90
C TRP A 184 -5.06 -23.61 14.19
N SER A 185 -5.42 -23.53 15.47
CA SER A 185 -6.74 -23.11 15.91
C SER A 185 -6.55 -21.88 16.79
N VAL A 186 -7.28 -20.81 16.49
CA VAL A 186 -7.26 -19.57 17.27
C VAL A 186 -8.61 -19.43 17.94
N ASN A 187 -8.62 -19.62 19.27
CA ASN A 187 -9.75 -19.25 20.10
C ASN A 187 -9.73 -17.74 20.30
N LEU A 188 -10.75 -17.03 19.83
CA LEU A 188 -10.82 -15.56 19.94
C LEU A 188 -10.86 -15.09 21.40
N SER A 189 -11.35 -15.94 22.31
CA SER A 189 -11.35 -15.68 23.75
C SER A 189 -9.92 -15.60 24.31
N ASP A 190 -8.98 -16.42 23.80
CA ASP A 190 -7.56 -16.34 24.17
C ASP A 190 -6.88 -15.05 23.68
N TRP A 191 -7.54 -14.35 22.77
CA TRP A 191 -7.14 -13.05 22.24
C TRP A 191 -7.88 -11.90 22.93
N GLY A 192 -8.80 -12.19 23.86
CA GLY A 192 -9.66 -11.17 24.47
C GLY A 192 -10.56 -10.46 23.46
N ILE A 193 -10.85 -11.12 22.33
CA ILE A 193 -11.72 -10.61 21.27
C ILE A 193 -13.12 -11.14 21.54
N GLU A 194 -14.10 -10.25 21.66
CA GLU A 194 -15.48 -10.63 21.87
C GLU A 194 -16.04 -11.37 20.64
N PRO A 195 -16.92 -12.38 20.84
CA PRO A 195 -17.57 -13.05 19.73
C PRO A 195 -18.41 -12.05 18.92
N GLU A 196 -18.02 -11.78 17.69
CA GLU A 196 -18.82 -11.06 16.70
C GLU A 196 -19.15 -11.99 15.51
N HIS A 197 -19.72 -11.44 14.44
CA HIS A 197 -19.83 -12.13 13.16
C HIS A 197 -18.52 -11.92 12.37
N TYR A 198 -17.62 -12.89 12.44
CA TYR A 198 -16.43 -12.94 11.59
C TYR A 198 -16.65 -13.93 10.44
N GLN A 199 -16.03 -13.69 9.29
CA GLN A 199 -16.05 -14.65 8.17
C GLN A 199 -14.83 -15.56 8.20
N ALA A 200 -13.64 -14.98 8.37
CA ALA A 200 -12.37 -15.68 8.40
C ALA A 200 -11.31 -14.90 9.16
N GLY A 201 -10.20 -15.58 9.47
CA GLY A 201 -9.00 -14.94 9.97
C GLY A 201 -7.73 -15.51 9.35
N PHE A 202 -6.69 -14.68 9.34
CA PHE A 202 -5.37 -15.00 8.84
C PHE A 202 -4.36 -14.74 9.94
N TYR A 203 -3.48 -15.72 10.16
CA TYR A 203 -2.61 -15.75 11.32
C TYR A 203 -1.15 -16.02 10.94
N GLU A 204 -0.23 -15.29 11.56
CA GLU A 204 1.20 -15.54 11.41
C GLU A 204 1.92 -15.42 12.74
N SER A 205 2.64 -16.48 13.13
CA SER A 205 3.62 -16.44 14.21
C SER A 205 4.99 -16.06 13.66
N PHE A 206 5.68 -15.16 14.34
CA PHE A 206 7.07 -14.84 14.04
C PHE A 206 7.87 -14.59 15.31
N ILE A 207 9.16 -14.89 15.23
CA ILE A 207 10.12 -14.45 16.23
C ILE A 207 10.64 -13.12 15.74
N ARG A 208 10.50 -12.08 16.56
CA ARG A 208 11.09 -10.77 16.30
C ARG A 208 12.57 -10.96 16.06
N LYS A 209 12.98 -10.66 14.84
CA LYS A 209 14.39 -10.53 14.53
C LYS A 209 14.77 -9.15 15.03
N SER A 210 15.33 -9.07 16.24
CA SER A 210 15.98 -7.85 16.69
C SER A 210 17.26 -7.67 15.87
N GLU A 211 17.12 -7.34 14.58
CA GLU A 211 18.27 -7.05 13.76
C GLU A 211 18.82 -5.71 14.22
N LYS A 212 20.13 -5.69 14.55
CA LYS A 212 20.84 -4.44 14.87
C LYS A 212 20.75 -3.42 13.73
N HIS A 213 20.28 -3.80 12.54
CA HIS A 213 20.24 -3.00 11.31
C HIS A 213 18.84 -2.59 10.81
N PHE A 214 17.75 -3.07 11.44
CA PHE A 214 16.39 -2.60 11.17
C PHE A 214 15.97 -1.65 12.30
N GLY A 215 15.62 -0.41 11.96
CA GLY A 215 15.19 0.62 12.92
C GLY A 215 15.04 1.97 12.23
N ALA A 216 14.52 2.96 12.94
CA ALA A 216 14.52 4.34 12.47
C ALA A 216 15.96 4.74 12.09
N ALA A 217 16.13 5.31 10.89
CA ALA A 217 17.41 5.90 10.53
C ALA A 217 17.70 7.05 11.49
N SER A 218 18.96 7.18 11.89
CA SER A 218 19.43 8.30 12.70
C SER A 218 20.48 9.05 11.92
N LEU A 219 20.30 10.35 11.78
CA LEU A 219 21.36 11.26 11.36
C LEU A 219 22.16 11.65 12.61
N SER A 220 23.49 11.61 12.50
CA SER A 220 24.39 12.00 13.58
C SER A 220 25.16 13.28 13.28
N SER A 221 25.46 13.52 12.00
CA SER A 221 26.13 14.74 11.57
C SER A 221 25.81 15.06 10.12
N ILE A 222 25.84 16.36 9.83
CA ILE A 222 25.88 16.93 8.49
C ILE A 222 27.00 17.95 8.47
N GLU A 223 27.85 17.83 7.46
CA GLU A 223 28.94 18.76 7.16
C GLU A 223 28.75 19.31 5.74
N LEU A 224 29.10 20.60 5.58
CA LEU A 224 29.15 21.26 4.29
C LEU A 224 30.60 21.62 4.03
N HIS A 225 31.14 21.14 2.92
CA HIS A 225 32.52 21.37 2.50
C HIS A 225 32.55 22.18 1.21
N GLU A 226 33.31 23.25 1.21
CA GLU A 226 33.48 24.14 0.06
C GLU A 226 34.58 23.61 -0.87
N PHE A 227 34.36 23.63 -2.18
CA PHE A 227 35.35 23.22 -3.17
C PHE A 227 35.54 24.27 -4.28
N TYR A 228 36.81 24.57 -4.58
CA TYR A 228 37.25 25.36 -5.73
C TYR A 228 38.07 24.51 -6.68
N ASP A 229 37.62 24.31 -7.92
CA ASP A 229 38.35 23.50 -8.91
C ASP A 229 38.83 22.13 -8.35
N GLY A 230 38.05 21.52 -7.44
CA GLY A 230 38.39 20.25 -6.79
C GLY A 230 39.27 20.36 -5.53
N ILE A 231 39.57 21.56 -5.04
CA ILE A 231 40.34 21.80 -3.80
C ILE A 231 39.40 22.19 -2.66
N LEU A 232 39.53 21.50 -1.52
CA LEU A 232 38.80 21.81 -0.29
C LEU A 232 39.19 23.20 0.24
N SER A 233 38.21 24.07 0.47
CA SER A 233 38.35 25.40 1.05
C SER A 233 37.93 25.44 2.52
N SER A 234 38.57 26.32 3.28
CA SER A 234 38.24 26.63 4.68
C SER A 234 37.84 28.10 4.86
N GLN A 235 37.29 28.71 3.81
CA GLN A 235 36.81 30.09 3.91
C GLN A 235 35.59 30.18 4.83
N ASN A 236 35.46 31.31 5.53
CA ASN A 236 34.28 31.59 6.35
C ASN A 236 33.04 31.95 5.50
N ILE A 237 33.26 32.36 4.24
CA ILE A 237 32.21 32.71 3.28
C ILE A 237 32.62 32.07 1.96
N PHE A 238 31.75 31.23 1.41
CA PHE A 238 31.97 30.58 0.14
C PHE A 238 31.79 31.61 -0.99
N LYS A 239 32.88 31.98 -1.66
CA LYS A 239 32.81 32.88 -2.81
C LYS A 239 32.51 32.07 -4.06
N ILE A 240 31.50 32.43 -4.82
CA ILE A 240 31.25 31.83 -6.14
C ILE A 240 31.78 32.77 -7.20
N THR A 241 32.65 32.23 -8.03
CA THR A 241 33.40 32.90 -9.10
C THR A 241 33.35 32.12 -10.42
N SER A 242 33.00 30.82 -10.39
CA SER A 242 32.95 29.98 -11.58
C SER A 242 31.96 28.82 -11.47
N ASP A 243 31.70 28.14 -12.60
CA ASP A 243 30.91 26.91 -12.68
C ASP A 243 31.61 25.66 -12.07
N ASN A 244 32.86 25.80 -11.66
CA ASN A 244 33.60 24.71 -11.01
C ASN A 244 33.46 24.76 -9.48
N ASP A 245 32.87 25.82 -8.95
CA ASP A 245 32.69 26.01 -7.51
C ASP A 245 31.57 25.09 -7.04
N ARG A 246 31.88 24.21 -6.08
CA ARG A 246 30.98 23.15 -5.61
C ARG A 246 30.89 23.14 -4.10
N ILE A 247 29.77 22.62 -3.62
CA ILE A 247 29.59 22.27 -2.22
C ILE A 247 29.35 20.77 -2.16
N GLU A 248 30.14 20.11 -1.32
CA GLU A 248 29.91 18.73 -0.91
C GLU A 248 29.11 18.73 0.38
N VAL A 249 28.02 17.99 0.38
CA VAL A 249 27.21 17.70 1.54
C VAL A 249 27.60 16.31 2.01
N ILE A 250 28.18 16.20 3.20
CA ILE A 250 28.51 14.92 3.81
C ILE A 250 27.57 14.71 4.98
N TRP A 251 26.99 13.51 5.08
CA TRP A 251 26.23 13.12 6.26
C TRP A 251 26.69 11.77 6.79
N GLN A 252 26.63 11.65 8.10
CA GLN A 252 26.86 10.39 8.79
C GLN A 252 25.63 10.03 9.62
N GLY A 253 25.45 8.73 9.80
CA GLY A 253 24.36 8.22 10.61
C GLY A 253 24.38 6.71 10.70
N ALA A 254 23.24 6.15 11.07
CA ALA A 254 23.07 4.71 11.16
C ALA A 254 21.77 4.29 10.49
N LYS A 255 21.81 3.13 9.82
CA LYS A 255 20.65 2.47 9.22
C LYS A 255 19.98 3.29 8.11
N ILE A 256 20.76 4.13 7.41
CA ILE A 256 20.29 4.95 6.30
C ILE A 256 20.16 4.05 5.05
N GLN A 257 19.01 4.12 4.39
CA GLN A 257 18.76 3.45 3.11
C GLN A 257 18.41 4.45 2.02
N LEU A 258 17.61 5.46 2.37
CA LEU A 258 17.25 6.56 1.48
C LEU A 258 17.62 7.87 2.17
N THR A 259 18.07 8.84 1.38
CA THR A 259 18.32 10.20 1.86
C THR A 259 17.72 11.18 0.89
N LYS A 260 17.01 12.16 1.44
CA LYS A 260 16.41 13.26 0.71
C LYS A 260 17.15 14.53 1.09
N ILE A 261 17.67 15.22 0.08
CA ILE A 261 18.44 16.44 0.23
C ILE A 261 17.67 17.56 -0.44
N VAL A 262 17.28 18.55 0.34
CA VAL A 262 16.62 19.76 -0.12
C VAL A 262 17.58 20.92 0.01
N ILE A 263 17.94 21.53 -1.12
CA ILE A 263 18.86 22.66 -1.16
C ILE A 263 18.08 23.89 -1.59
N SER A 264 18.15 24.96 -0.80
CA SER A 264 17.55 26.25 -1.14
C SER A 264 18.56 27.38 -1.05
N LEU A 265 18.54 28.26 -2.04
CA LEU A 265 19.33 29.48 -2.09
C LEU A 265 18.43 30.68 -1.88
N THR A 266 18.78 31.54 -0.93
CA THR A 266 18.01 32.72 -0.57
C THR A 266 18.85 34.00 -0.54
N ASN A 267 18.23 35.18 -0.71
CA ASN A 267 18.90 36.45 -0.46
C ASN A 267 17.98 37.45 0.27
N LYS A 268 18.54 38.58 0.70
CA LYS A 268 17.82 39.66 1.39
C LYS A 268 16.72 40.34 0.54
N LYS A 269 16.70 40.11 -0.77
CA LYS A 269 15.66 40.60 -1.69
C LYS A 269 14.54 39.58 -1.90
N ASN A 270 14.45 38.56 -1.04
CA ASN A 270 13.49 37.45 -1.12
C ASN A 270 13.58 36.62 -2.41
N TYR A 271 14.74 36.60 -3.07
CA TYR A 271 14.99 35.55 -4.07
C TYR A 271 15.05 34.21 -3.35
N ILE A 272 14.31 33.21 -3.84
CA ILE A 272 14.31 31.85 -3.29
C ILE A 272 14.30 30.87 -4.47
N LYS A 273 15.32 30.03 -4.56
CA LYS A 273 15.37 28.89 -5.49
C LYS A 273 15.63 27.61 -4.72
N LYS A 274 14.98 26.51 -5.12
CA LYS A 274 15.08 25.22 -4.45
C LYS A 274 15.28 24.09 -5.46
N ILE A 275 16.10 23.12 -5.09
CA ILE A 275 16.21 21.81 -5.74
C ILE A 275 16.04 20.70 -4.72
N THR A 276 15.74 19.49 -5.20
CA THR A 276 15.60 18.30 -4.39
C THR A 276 16.34 17.16 -5.07
N ALA A 277 17.16 16.45 -4.29
CA ALA A 277 17.88 15.27 -4.71
C ALA A 277 17.56 14.11 -3.79
N GLU A 278 17.58 12.90 -4.34
CA GLU A 278 17.41 11.66 -3.59
C GLU A 278 18.59 10.75 -3.89
N THR A 279 19.17 10.16 -2.85
CA THR A 279 20.29 9.22 -2.98
C THR A 279 19.98 7.92 -2.25
N LEU A 280 20.35 6.79 -2.87
CA LEU A 280 20.38 5.49 -2.20
C LEU A 280 21.73 5.38 -1.50
N ASN A 281 21.73 5.31 -0.17
CA ASN A 281 22.96 5.37 0.60
C ASN A 281 23.35 4.04 1.24
N GLY A 282 24.64 3.93 1.53
CA GLY A 282 25.19 2.89 2.38
C GLY A 282 24.72 3.02 3.82
N SER A 283 24.89 1.94 4.60
CA SER A 283 24.32 1.77 5.93
C SER A 283 24.71 2.84 6.98
N TYR A 284 25.68 3.71 6.69
CA TYR A 284 26.29 4.63 7.67
C TYR A 284 26.44 6.09 7.20
N GLY A 285 26.00 6.44 5.99
CA GLY A 285 26.15 7.80 5.48
C GLY A 285 26.38 7.85 3.97
N GLY A 286 26.71 9.04 3.50
CA GLY A 286 27.03 9.32 2.10
C GLY A 286 27.38 10.78 1.87
N ASP A 287 27.59 11.08 0.60
CA ASP A 287 28.02 12.37 0.10
C ASP A 287 27.20 12.80 -1.13
N TYR A 288 27.02 14.11 -1.30
CA TYR A 288 26.34 14.68 -2.45
C TYR A 288 27.00 16.00 -2.87
N TYR A 289 27.39 16.08 -4.13
CA TYR A 289 28.00 17.28 -4.72
C TYR A 289 26.98 18.08 -5.52
N PHE A 290 27.00 19.40 -5.35
CA PHE A 290 26.27 20.30 -6.23
C PHE A 290 27.02 21.61 -6.48
N ASN A 291 26.71 22.24 -7.60
CA ASN A 291 27.18 23.57 -7.94
C ASN A 291 26.05 24.59 -7.65
N PRO A 292 26.23 25.53 -6.69
CA PRO A 292 25.20 26.52 -6.37
C PRO A 292 24.96 27.57 -7.46
N TYR A 293 25.90 27.73 -8.40
CA TYR A 293 25.76 28.65 -9.53
C TYR A 293 24.51 28.34 -10.38
N ASN A 294 24.14 27.07 -10.50
CA ASN A 294 22.92 26.61 -11.19
C ASN A 294 21.62 27.11 -10.54
N LEU A 295 21.69 27.62 -9.31
CA LEU A 295 20.55 28.17 -8.58
C LEU A 295 20.51 29.70 -8.60
N LEU A 296 21.48 30.36 -9.23
CA LEU A 296 21.57 31.81 -9.26
C LEU A 296 20.71 32.40 -10.39
N PRO A 297 20.12 33.59 -10.18
CA PRO A 297 19.51 34.34 -11.27
C PRO A 297 20.59 34.87 -12.24
N ILE A 298 20.17 35.21 -13.46
CA ILE A 298 21.03 35.89 -14.44
C ILE A 298 21.50 37.22 -13.81
N ASN A 299 22.82 37.50 -13.88
CA ASN A 299 23.48 38.65 -13.26
C ASN A 299 23.40 38.68 -11.72
N ALA A 300 23.45 37.52 -11.06
CA ALA A 300 23.54 37.45 -9.61
C ALA A 300 24.81 38.15 -9.10
N ALA A 301 24.65 38.97 -8.06
CA ALA A 301 25.75 39.60 -7.35
C ALA A 301 25.35 39.87 -5.89
N GLY A 302 26.33 39.75 -4.99
CA GLY A 302 26.15 40.03 -3.56
C GLY A 302 25.94 38.77 -2.72
N ASN A 303 25.36 38.96 -1.53
CA ASN A 303 25.28 37.92 -0.51
C ASN A 303 24.00 37.08 -0.64
N TYR A 304 24.19 35.78 -0.56
CA TYR A 304 23.15 34.76 -0.52
C TYR A 304 23.39 33.85 0.69
N THR A 305 22.32 33.23 1.18
CA THR A 305 22.42 32.17 2.18
C THR A 305 21.89 30.89 1.55
N LEU A 306 22.72 29.86 1.58
CA LEU A 306 22.36 28.53 1.14
C LEU A 306 21.95 27.71 2.36
N THR A 307 20.82 27.03 2.24
CA THR A 307 20.29 26.14 3.26
C THR A 307 20.16 24.74 2.68
N VAL A 308 20.70 23.76 3.40
CA VAL A 308 20.59 22.34 3.09
C VAL A 308 19.80 21.68 4.20
N ASN A 309 18.67 21.07 3.85
CA ASN A 309 17.88 20.22 4.72
C ASN A 309 18.07 18.77 4.30
N ILE A 310 18.43 17.92 5.25
CA ILE A 310 18.57 16.48 5.01
C ILE A 310 17.61 15.74 5.92
N SER A 311 16.85 14.84 5.32
CA SER A 311 16.13 13.79 6.04
C SER A 311 16.54 12.43 5.51
N VAL A 312 16.53 11.44 6.41
CA VAL A 312 16.96 10.08 6.12
C VAL A 312 15.86 9.08 6.46
N ALA A 313 15.71 8.05 5.65
CA ALA A 313 14.84 6.92 5.95
C ALA A 313 15.66 5.62 6.01
N GLY A 314 15.26 4.75 6.93
CA GLY A 314 15.74 3.37 6.98
C GLY A 314 14.82 2.44 6.19
N LYS A 315 14.94 1.13 6.44
CA LYS A 315 14.08 0.11 5.83
C LYS A 315 12.59 0.20 6.19
N ASN A 316 12.24 1.04 7.14
CA ASN A 316 10.86 1.35 7.49
C ASN A 316 10.21 2.40 6.56
N GLY A 317 10.97 3.04 5.67
CA GLY A 317 10.47 4.04 4.73
C GLY A 317 10.01 5.37 5.35
N VAL A 318 10.05 5.50 6.68
CA VAL A 318 9.69 6.73 7.40
C VAL A 318 10.91 7.64 7.42
N MET A 319 10.75 8.87 6.94
CA MET A 319 11.78 9.91 6.97
C MET A 319 11.96 10.45 8.39
N SER A 320 13.21 10.72 8.78
CA SER A 320 13.53 11.49 9.98
C SER A 320 13.06 12.94 9.83
N ASP A 321 13.04 13.67 10.95
CA ASP A 321 13.02 15.12 10.90
C ASP A 321 14.18 15.65 10.06
N ASP A 322 13.96 16.79 9.42
CA ASP A 322 14.98 17.48 8.65
C ASP A 322 16.04 18.06 9.60
N GLU A 323 17.31 17.74 9.35
CA GLU A 323 18.41 18.49 9.91
C GLU A 323 18.88 19.55 8.92
N THR A 324 19.00 20.78 9.44
CA THR A 324 19.34 21.96 8.63
C THR A 324 20.79 22.36 8.85
N ARG A 325 21.50 22.63 7.75
CA ARG A 325 22.78 23.34 7.73
C ARG A 325 22.72 24.50 6.76
N THR A 326 23.49 25.54 7.06
CA THR A 326 23.54 26.74 6.25
C THR A 326 24.98 27.16 5.99
N ILE A 327 25.21 27.75 4.82
CA ILE A 327 26.48 28.39 4.47
C ILE A 327 26.19 29.70 3.76
N ASP A 328 26.92 30.74 4.13
CA ASP A 328 26.82 32.05 3.49
C ASP A 328 27.70 32.08 2.24
N ILE A 329 27.12 32.62 1.17
CA ILE A 329 27.71 32.65 -0.16
C ILE A 329 27.84 34.10 -0.61
N LEU A 330 29.00 34.46 -1.17
CA LEU A 330 29.22 35.72 -1.85
C LEU A 330 29.41 35.47 -3.35
N VAL A 331 28.47 35.98 -4.15
CA VAL A 331 28.57 35.95 -5.62
C VAL A 331 29.25 37.23 -6.08
N LYS A 332 30.34 37.09 -6.84
CA LYS A 332 31.12 38.22 -7.36
C LYS A 332 30.80 38.53 -8.81
#